data_AF-A0A328TNJ6-F1
#
_entry.id   AF-A0A328TNJ6-F1
#
_cell.length_a   1.000
_cell.length_b   1.000
_cell.length_c   1.000
_cell.angle_alpha   90.00
_cell.angle_beta   90.00
_cell.angle_gamma   90.00
#
_symmetry.space_group_name_H-M   'P 1'
#
loop_
_entity.id
_entity.type
_entity.pdbx_description
1 polymer ?
#
loop_
_entity_poly.entity_id
_entity_poly.type
_entity_poly.pdbx_seq_one_letter_code
_entity_poly.pdbx_strand_id
1 'polypeptide(L)' 'MKPSTLAGMAGSWRISAQPEKLAQQGISPAALTGATHLVWATGGGIVPPAEMAQYQASALKVLNP' A
#
# COMPACT_ATOMS: atom_id res chain seq x y z
N MET A 1 -9.22 3.24 8.56
CA MET A 1 -9.08 4.36 7.61
C MET A 1 -9.94 4.08 6.39
N LYS A 2 -10.33 5.12 5.63
CA LYS A 2 -11.01 4.95 4.34
C LYS A 2 -10.10 4.21 3.35
N PRO A 3 -10.63 3.38 2.42
CA PRO A 3 -9.81 2.62 1.48
C PRO A 3 -8.85 3.47 0.64
N SER A 4 -9.26 4.68 0.23
CA SER A 4 -8.41 5.60 -0.53
C SER A 4 -7.14 6.03 0.21
N THR A 5 -7.18 6.07 1.54
CA THR A 5 -6.01 6.39 2.38
C THR A 5 -4.88 5.37 2.21
N LEU A 6 -5.21 4.11 1.89
CA LEU A 6 -4.26 3.01 1.80
C LEU A 6 -3.93 2.62 0.36
N ALA A 7 -4.33 3.43 -0.63
CA ALA A 7 -4.10 3.14 -2.05
C ALA A 7 -2.61 2.92 -2.40
N GLY A 8 -1.71 3.55 -1.65
CA GLY A 8 -0.26 3.41 -1.81
C GLY A 8 0.37 2.13 -1.21
N MET A 9 -0.36 1.36 -0.38
CA MET A 9 0.24 0.22 0.36
C MET A 9 0.82 -0.86 -0.56
N ALA A 10 0.20 -1.12 -1.71
CA ALA A 10 0.69 -2.11 -2.66
C ALA A 10 1.85 -1.61 -3.54
N GLY A 11 2.22 -0.32 -3.43
CA GLY A 11 3.22 0.31 -4.28
C GLY A 11 4.60 -0.32 -4.13
N SER A 12 5.06 -0.55 -2.90
CA SER A 12 6.37 -1.15 -2.63
C SER A 12 6.52 -2.53 -3.27
N TRP A 13 5.52 -3.41 -3.08
CA TRP A 13 5.53 -4.74 -3.68
C TRP A 13 5.52 -4.70 -5.22
N ARG A 14 4.68 -3.83 -5.82
CA ARG A 14 4.60 -3.68 -7.27
C ARG A 14 5.91 -3.18 -7.88
N ILE A 15 6.61 -2.27 -7.21
CA ILE A 15 7.89 -1.74 -7.68
C ILE A 15 8.98 -2.81 -7.55
N SER A 16 9.08 -3.49 -6.41
CA SER A 16 10.08 -4.55 -6.20
C SER A 16 9.92 -5.73 -7.16
N ALA A 17 8.71 -5.95 -7.70
CA ALA A 17 8.44 -6.94 -8.74
C ALA A 17 8.87 -6.52 -10.16
N GLN A 18 9.50 -5.35 -10.35
CA GLN A 18 9.91 -4.81 -11.66
C GLN A 18 11.43 -4.51 -11.72
N PRO A 19 12.30 -5.53 -11.56
CA PRO A 19 13.75 -5.35 -11.45
C PRO A 19 14.39 -4.72 -12.69
N GLU A 20 13.88 -5.00 -13.89
CA GLU A 20 14.43 -4.45 -15.14
C GLU A 20 14.23 -2.93 -15.25
N LYS A 21 13.06 -2.42 -14.85
CA LYS A 21 12.79 -0.97 -14.87
C LYS A 21 13.62 -0.24 -13.82
N LEU A 22 13.81 -0.86 -12.66
CA LEU A 22 14.67 -0.32 -11.61
C LEU A 22 16.13 -0.28 -12.06
N ALA A 23 16.60 -1.33 -12.74
CA ALA A 23 17.94 -1.36 -13.33
C ALA A 23 18.13 -0.26 -14.41
N GLN A 24 17.13 -0.01 -15.25
CA GLN A 24 17.15 1.10 -16.22
C GLN A 24 17.23 2.48 -15.55
N GLN A 25 16.75 2.59 -14.31
CA GLN A 25 16.85 3.79 -13.47
C GLN A 25 18.11 3.83 -12.60
N GLY A 26 19.01 2.86 -12.74
CA GLY A 26 20.25 2.75 -11.95
C GLY A 26 20.05 2.24 -10.53
N ILE A 27 18.87 1.70 -10.21
CA ILE A 27 18.55 1.15 -8.88
C ILE A 27 18.86 -0.34 -8.90
N SER A 28 19.90 -0.73 -8.17
CA SER A 28 20.31 -2.13 -8.06
C SER A 28 19.46 -2.92 -7.05
N PRO A 29 19.42 -4.26 -7.15
CA PRO A 29 18.78 -5.10 -6.15
C PRO A 29 19.34 -4.89 -4.73
N ALA A 30 20.66 -4.65 -4.61
CA ALA A 30 21.30 -4.37 -3.33
C ALA A 30 20.85 -3.03 -2.72
N ALA A 31 20.61 -2.01 -3.56
CA ALA A 31 20.06 -0.73 -3.11
C ALA A 31 18.61 -0.90 -2.60
N LEU A 32 17.82 -1.79 -3.21
CA LEU A 32 16.45 -2.09 -2.76
C LEU A 32 16.42 -2.84 -1.43
N THR A 33 17.41 -3.69 -1.13
CA THR A 33 17.48 -4.42 0.15
C THR A 33 17.49 -3.48 1.36
N GLY A 34 18.12 -2.31 1.24
CA GLY A 34 18.15 -1.29 2.30
C GLY A 34 17.14 -0.15 2.11
N ALA A 35 16.25 -0.23 1.12
CA ALA A 35 15.37 0.87 0.78
C ALA A 35 14.23 1.05 1.80
N THR A 36 13.92 2.30 2.12
CA THR A 36 12.74 2.65 2.93
C THR A 36 11.58 2.99 1.99
N HIS A 37 10.49 2.22 2.07
CA HIS A 37 9.27 2.51 1.31
C HIS A 37 8.30 3.36 2.13
N LEU A 38 8.14 4.63 1.75
CA LEU A 38 7.18 5.53 2.39
C LEU A 38 5.79 5.40 1.77
N VAL A 39 4.81 5.01 2.58
CA VAL A 39 3.39 5.05 2.18
C VAL A 39 2.77 6.33 2.70
N TRP A 40 2.24 7.16 1.81
CA TRP A 40 1.59 8.41 2.18
C TRP A 40 0.08 8.21 2.37
N ALA A 41 -0.35 8.22 3.63
CA ALA A 41 -1.77 8.17 3.99
C ALA A 41 -2.41 9.57 3.82
N THR A 42 -3.26 9.74 2.81
CA THR A 42 -3.83 11.06 2.45
C THR A 42 -5.03 11.50 3.29
N GLY A 43 -5.45 10.74 4.30
CA GLY A 43 -6.57 11.13 5.18
C GLY A 43 -7.16 9.99 6.01
N GLY A 44 -8.38 10.16 6.51
CA GLY A 44 -9.11 9.08 7.20
C GLY A 44 -9.12 9.14 8.74
N GLY A 45 -8.59 10.21 9.34
CA GLY A 45 -8.65 10.45 10.79
C GLY A 45 -10.02 10.87 11.33
N ILE A 46 -10.96 11.25 10.45
CA ILE A 46 -12.32 11.72 10.82
C ILE A 46 -13.38 10.86 10.09
N VAL A 47 -13.12 9.56 9.91
CA VAL A 47 -14.16 8.65 9.39
C VAL A 47 -15.07 8.25 10.55
N PRO A 48 -16.40 8.45 10.46
CA PRO A 48 -17.32 8.02 11.50
C PRO A 48 -17.22 6.51 11.80
N PRO A 49 -17.42 6.08 13.05
CA PRO A 49 -17.29 4.67 13.43
C PRO A 49 -18.16 3.71 12.59
N ALA A 50 -19.39 4.13 12.24
CA ALA A 50 -20.30 3.33 11.42
C ALA A 50 -19.76 3.08 10.01
N GLU A 51 -19.16 4.11 9.39
CA GLU A 51 -18.54 3.99 8.06
C GLU A 51 -17.26 3.15 8.12
N MET A 52 -16.48 3.30 9.20
CA MET A 52 -15.31 2.45 9.46
C MET A 52 -15.66 0.95 9.58
N ALA A 53 -16.77 0.62 10.24
CA ALA A 53 -17.23 -0.76 10.37
C ALA A 53 -17.60 -1.38 9.01
N GLN A 54 -18.17 -0.60 8.08
CA GLN A 54 -18.48 -1.06 6.72
C GLN A 54 -17.19 -1.39 5.94
N TYR A 55 -16.15 -0.57 6.07
CA TYR A 55 -14.86 -0.84 5.44
C TYR A 55 -14.21 -2.12 5.99
N GLN A 56 -14.28 -2.35 7.30
CA GLN A 56 -13.78 -3.58 7.92
C GLN A 56 -14.57 -4.81 7.47
N ALA A 57 -15.89 -4.75 7.46
CA ALA A 57 -16.74 -5.86 7.01
C ALA A 57 -16.47 -6.23 5.54
N SER A 58 -16.30 -5.24 4.67
CA SER A 58 -15.95 -5.45 3.27
C SER A 58 -14.57 -6.13 3.12
N ALA A 59 -13.58 -5.71 3.91
CA ALA A 59 -12.25 -6.32 3.90
C ALA A 59 -12.29 -7.78 4.41
N LEU A 60 -13.04 -8.05 5.48
CA LEU A 60 -13.19 -9.40 6.04
C LEU A 60 -13.83 -10.38 5.05
N LYS A 61 -14.81 -9.93 4.24
CA LYS A 61 -15.40 -10.76 3.17
C LYS A 61 -14.39 -11.17 2.10
N VAL A 62 -13.39 -10.34 1.82
CA VAL A 62 -12.33 -10.68 0.84
C VAL A 62 -11.30 -11.63 1.44
N LEU A 63 -11.04 -11.52 2.74
CA LEU A 63 -10.05 -12.35 3.44
C LEU A 63 -10.61 -13.73 3.83
N ASN A 64 -11.92 -13.83 4.09
CA ASN A 64 -12.64 -15.07 4.41
C ASN A 64 -13.75 -15.30 3.36
N PRO A 65 -13.42 -15.88 2.20
CA PRO A 65 -14.39 -16.13 1.13
C PRO A 65 -15.44 -17.19 1.51
#